data_AF-A0A2E7WID3-F1
#
_entry.id   AF-A0A2E7WID3-F1
#
_cell.length_a   1.000
_cell.length_b   1.000
_cell.length_c   1.000
_cell.angle_alpha   90.00
_cell.angle_beta   90.00
_cell.angle_gamma   90.00
#
_symmetry.space_group_name_H-M   'P 1'
#
loop_
_entity.id
_entity.type
_entity.pdbx_description
1 polymer ?
#
loop_
_entity_poly.entity_id
_entity_poly.type
_entity_poly.pdbx_seq_one_letter_code
_entity_poly.pdbx_strand_id
1 'polypeptide(L)'
;MLDAFEQAEHAISKELGLNALMSGRGKFIFNNGPDRPINMTLLAPHMTVHEPDGSISVEMYWYNRWPRGMVEKRPTQNGIENINRNVAKVRDKIRKLPWRHTAEIALARRYSAFAQCDLEASFLDGWRLLEATAGHYREKSETLLRRAAWFFEERDEQFQIGLHLMHRRNLISHGRPVKGESYEGLAFQMKEFLTPFLHAFLTNPFNFRDIEEFWDFCDLPIDKPARMRQAYLLDCVAEFRRE
;
A
#
# COMPACT_ATOMS: atom_id res chain seq x y z
N MET A 1 -9.62 -19.38 -14.41
CA MET A 1 -9.72 -20.13 -13.14
C MET A 1 -8.31 -20.18 -12.61
N LEU A 2 -8.03 -19.53 -11.48
CA LEU A 2 -6.68 -19.50 -10.91
C LEU A 2 -6.30 -20.93 -10.48
N ASP A 3 -5.05 -21.32 -10.67
CA ASP A 3 -4.59 -22.63 -10.19
C ASP A 3 -4.51 -22.67 -8.65
N ALA A 4 -4.35 -23.86 -8.06
CA ALA A 4 -4.37 -24.03 -6.61
C ALA A 4 -3.27 -23.21 -5.90
N PHE A 5 -2.13 -23.00 -6.56
CA PHE A 5 -1.05 -22.18 -6.02
C PHE A 5 -1.40 -20.71 -6.05
N GLU A 6 -1.89 -20.20 -7.17
CA GLU A 6 -2.31 -18.80 -7.29
C GLU A 6 -3.39 -18.44 -6.26
N GLN A 7 -4.31 -19.37 -5.96
CA GLN A 7 -5.31 -19.20 -4.91
C GLN A 7 -4.66 -19.16 -3.51
N ALA A 8 -3.74 -20.08 -3.22
CA ALA A 8 -3.03 -20.13 -1.94
C ALA A 8 -2.14 -18.89 -1.74
N GLU A 9 -1.40 -18.49 -2.77
CA GLU A 9 -0.56 -17.30 -2.77
C GLU A 9 -1.39 -16.04 -2.58
N HIS A 10 -2.54 -15.93 -3.27
CA HIS A 10 -3.44 -14.79 -3.07
C HIS A 10 -3.95 -14.71 -1.63
N ALA A 11 -4.33 -15.84 -1.03
CA ALA A 11 -4.79 -15.89 0.36
C ALA A 11 -3.69 -15.48 1.35
N ILE A 12 -2.48 -16.02 1.18
CA ILE A 12 -1.33 -15.72 2.04
C ILE A 12 -0.87 -14.27 1.85
N SER A 13 -0.89 -13.74 0.63
CA SER A 13 -0.45 -12.38 0.30
C SER A 13 -1.25 -11.30 1.03
N LYS A 14 -2.53 -11.54 1.32
CA LYS A 14 -3.34 -10.64 2.16
C LYS A 14 -2.78 -10.53 3.58
N GLU A 15 -2.48 -11.67 4.19
CA GLU A 15 -1.94 -11.75 5.55
C GLU A 15 -0.51 -11.21 5.62
N LEU A 16 0.32 -11.53 4.62
CA LEU A 16 1.68 -10.98 4.53
C LEU A 16 1.67 -9.48 4.23
N GLY A 17 0.72 -8.99 3.43
CA GLY A 17 0.53 -7.56 3.19
C GLY A 17 0.20 -6.80 4.47
N LEU A 18 -0.63 -7.39 5.34
CA LEU A 18 -0.96 -6.81 6.63
C LEU A 18 0.24 -6.81 7.59
N ASN A 19 0.97 -7.93 7.66
CA ASN A 19 2.22 -8.01 8.42
C ASN A 19 3.25 -6.99 7.93
N ALA A 20 3.46 -6.87 6.62
CA ALA A 20 4.39 -5.95 6.00
C ALA A 20 3.98 -4.48 6.16
N LEU A 21 2.68 -4.18 6.26
CA LEU A 21 2.20 -2.83 6.60
C LEU A 21 2.53 -2.47 8.06
N MET A 22 2.42 -3.43 8.98
CA MET A 22 2.75 -3.24 10.41
C MET A 22 4.25 -3.34 10.71
N SER A 23 5.04 -3.84 9.75
CA SER A 23 6.48 -4.06 9.88
C SER A 23 7.24 -3.02 9.07
N GLY A 24 7.88 -2.06 9.74
CA GLY A 24 8.71 -1.06 9.08
C GLY A 24 10.09 -1.63 8.69
N ARG A 25 10.55 -1.34 7.46
CA ARG A 25 11.99 -1.47 7.11
C ARG A 25 12.80 -0.37 7.82
N GLY A 26 12.16 0.75 8.14
CA GLY A 26 12.68 1.83 8.98
C GLY A 26 13.65 2.78 8.28
N LYS A 27 14.53 2.28 7.40
CA LYS A 27 15.51 3.13 6.70
C LYS A 27 15.72 2.70 5.25
N PHE A 28 15.98 3.70 4.41
CA PHE A 28 16.58 3.50 3.10
C PHE A 28 17.96 2.86 3.23
N ILE A 29 18.31 1.95 2.32
CA ILE A 29 19.61 1.29 2.29
C ILE A 29 20.26 1.64 0.95
N PHE A 30 21.45 2.25 0.99
CA PHE A 30 22.30 2.31 -0.19
C PHE A 30 22.89 0.92 -0.40
N ASN A 31 22.36 0.19 -1.39
CA ASN A 31 22.82 -1.15 -1.69
C ASN A 31 23.86 -1.13 -2.83
N ASN A 32 25.04 -1.68 -2.57
CA ASN A 32 26.07 -1.94 -3.59
C ASN A 32 25.99 -3.38 -4.15
N GLY A 33 25.04 -4.18 -3.68
CA GLY A 33 24.76 -5.54 -4.12
C GLY A 33 23.58 -5.62 -5.10
N PRO A 34 23.14 -6.85 -5.45
CA PRO A 34 21.96 -7.02 -6.31
C PRO A 34 20.71 -6.46 -5.64
N ASP A 35 19.75 -6.08 -6.47
CA ASP A 35 18.43 -5.61 -6.04
C ASP A 35 17.75 -6.61 -5.10
N ARG A 36 17.05 -6.07 -4.11
CA ARG A 36 16.36 -6.84 -3.07
C ARG A 36 14.95 -6.30 -2.87
N PRO A 37 14.00 -7.15 -2.46
CA PRO A 37 12.67 -6.68 -2.09
C PRO A 37 12.71 -5.58 -1.04
N ILE A 38 11.74 -4.68 -1.11
CA ILE A 38 11.58 -3.61 -0.12
C ILE A 38 10.89 -4.14 1.14
N ASN A 39 10.02 -5.15 1.01
CA ASN A 39 9.39 -5.83 2.14
C ASN A 39 10.41 -6.69 2.90
N MET A 40 10.31 -6.65 4.23
CA MET A 40 11.12 -7.47 5.16
C MET A 40 10.43 -8.76 5.58
N THR A 41 9.16 -8.93 5.21
CA THR A 41 8.43 -10.18 5.43
C THR A 41 8.20 -10.77 4.06
N LEU A 42 8.85 -11.90 3.76
CA LEU A 42 8.80 -12.54 2.45
C LEU A 42 8.29 -13.97 2.56
N LEU A 43 7.60 -14.41 1.51
CA LEU A 43 7.18 -15.77 1.32
C LEU A 43 8.40 -16.60 0.93
N ALA A 44 8.55 -17.78 1.53
CA ALA A 44 9.72 -18.63 1.37
C ALA A 44 10.05 -18.90 -0.10
N PRO A 45 11.35 -19.06 -0.45
CA PRO A 45 11.77 -19.22 -1.84
C PRO A 45 11.33 -20.55 -2.46
N HIS A 46 11.01 -21.56 -1.67
CA HIS A 46 10.53 -22.85 -2.14
C HIS A 46 9.26 -23.21 -1.37
N MET A 47 8.22 -23.61 -2.09
CA MET A 47 6.91 -23.88 -1.54
C MET A 47 6.28 -25.13 -2.15
N THR A 48 5.43 -25.77 -1.37
CA THR A 48 4.52 -26.83 -1.76
C THR A 48 3.10 -26.41 -1.41
N VAL A 49 2.12 -26.87 -2.18
CA VAL A 49 0.70 -26.61 -1.91
C VAL A 49 0.08 -27.86 -1.30
N HIS A 50 -0.66 -27.67 -0.22
CA HIS A 50 -1.28 -28.74 0.55
C HIS A 50 -2.79 -28.57 0.55
N GLU A 51 -3.50 -29.69 0.57
CA GLU A 51 -4.93 -29.76 0.86
C GLU A 51 -5.20 -29.36 2.32
N PRO A 52 -6.45 -29.05 2.70
CA PRO A 52 -6.80 -28.69 4.07
C PRO A 52 -6.46 -29.76 5.13
N ASP A 53 -6.31 -31.02 4.73
CA ASP A 53 -5.89 -32.13 5.59
C ASP A 53 -4.36 -32.26 5.74
N GLY A 54 -3.60 -31.41 5.05
CA GLY A 54 -2.14 -31.40 5.05
C GLY A 54 -1.48 -32.32 4.02
N SER A 55 -2.25 -33.11 3.27
CA SER A 55 -1.72 -33.89 2.15
C SER A 55 -1.24 -32.97 1.02
N ILE A 56 -0.26 -33.44 0.23
CA ILE A 56 0.26 -32.65 -0.90
C ILE A 56 -0.81 -32.60 -1.99
N SER A 57 -1.21 -31.39 -2.39
CA SER A 57 -2.21 -31.18 -3.45
C SER A 57 -1.64 -31.51 -4.83
N VAL A 58 -0.36 -31.15 -5.06
CA VAL A 58 0.39 -31.58 -6.25
C VAL A 58 1.88 -31.72 -5.94
N GLU A 59 2.52 -32.74 -6.49
CA GLU A 59 3.96 -32.98 -6.33
C GLU A 59 4.80 -32.02 -7.20
N MET A 60 4.68 -30.72 -6.92
CA MET A 60 5.43 -29.66 -7.60
C MET A 60 6.00 -28.70 -6.56
N TYR A 61 7.15 -28.12 -6.89
CA TYR A 61 7.75 -27.02 -6.12
C TYR A 61 7.53 -25.71 -6.85
N TRP A 62 6.98 -24.74 -6.15
CA TRP A 62 6.97 -23.35 -6.60
C TRP A 62 8.18 -22.63 -6.05
N TYR A 63 8.77 -21.80 -6.90
CA TYR A 63 9.99 -21.10 -6.59
C TYR A 63 9.80 -19.59 -6.70
N ASN A 64 10.08 -18.89 -5.59
CA ASN A 64 10.21 -17.44 -5.58
C ASN A 64 11.69 -17.07 -5.65
N ARG A 65 12.04 -16.23 -6.61
CA ARG A 65 13.42 -15.79 -6.82
C ARG A 65 13.86 -14.88 -5.68
N TRP A 66 14.63 -15.44 -4.74
CA TRP A 66 15.31 -14.66 -3.71
C TRP A 66 16.73 -14.28 -4.16
N PRO A 67 17.20 -13.06 -3.87
CA PRO A 67 18.59 -12.69 -4.11
C PRO A 67 19.53 -13.60 -3.30
N ARG A 68 20.62 -14.06 -3.93
CA ARG A 68 21.63 -14.86 -3.22
C ARG A 68 22.24 -14.07 -2.07
N GLY A 69 22.43 -14.72 -0.92
CA GLY A 69 23.03 -14.09 0.27
C GLY A 69 22.11 -13.12 1.01
N MET A 70 20.80 -13.21 0.81
CA MET A 70 19.83 -12.49 1.62
C MET A 70 19.85 -13.04 3.07
N VAL A 71 20.50 -12.31 3.97
CA VAL A 71 20.46 -12.56 5.42
C VAL A 71 19.57 -11.48 6.02
N GLU A 72 18.34 -11.83 6.35
CA GLU A 72 17.43 -10.88 6.99
C GLU A 72 17.69 -10.78 8.50
N LYS A 73 17.54 -9.55 9.01
CA LYS A 73 17.52 -9.34 10.46
C LYS A 73 16.28 -10.02 11.02
N ARG A 74 16.47 -11.01 11.89
CA ARG A 74 15.37 -11.62 12.63
C ARG A 74 14.78 -10.57 13.58
N PRO A 75 13.44 -10.36 13.57
CA PRO A 75 12.80 -9.53 14.57
C PRO A 75 13.07 -10.06 15.98
N THR A 76 13.11 -9.17 16.97
CA THR A 76 13.13 -9.58 18.38
C THR A 76 11.77 -10.17 18.77
N GLN A 77 11.73 -11.00 19.83
CA GLN A 77 10.48 -11.57 20.34
C GLN A 77 9.43 -10.50 20.64
N ASN A 78 9.83 -9.42 21.33
CA ASN A 78 8.95 -8.27 21.59
C ASN A 78 8.47 -7.59 20.29
N GLY A 79 9.32 -7.55 19.26
CA GLY A 79 8.96 -7.04 17.94
C GLY A 79 7.86 -7.88 17.29
N ILE A 80 8.00 -9.21 17.33
CA ILE A 80 7.00 -10.17 16.82
C ILE A 80 5.66 -9.98 17.54
N GLU A 81 5.68 -9.88 18.88
CA GLU A 81 4.47 -9.70 19.69
C GLU A 81 3.76 -8.38 19.37
N ASN A 82 4.51 -7.29 19.16
CA ASN A 82 3.95 -6.00 18.77
C ASN A 82 3.33 -6.05 17.37
N ILE A 83 4.00 -6.68 16.41
CA ILE A 83 3.46 -6.87 15.05
C ILE A 83 2.17 -7.68 15.13
N ASN A 84 2.17 -8.83 15.81
CA ASN A 84 0.98 -9.68 15.95
C ASN A 84 -0.20 -8.94 16.58
N ARG A 85 0.04 -8.13 17.61
CA ARG A 85 -0.99 -7.32 18.26
C ARG A 85 -1.58 -6.28 17.31
N ASN A 86 -0.73 -5.58 16.55
CA ASN A 86 -1.19 -4.56 15.60
C ASN A 86 -1.91 -5.17 14.41
N VAL A 87 -1.40 -6.28 13.86
CA VAL A 87 -2.04 -7.08 12.82
C VAL A 87 -3.44 -7.52 13.26
N ALA A 88 -3.59 -8.07 14.46
CA ALA A 88 -4.90 -8.47 14.98
C ALA A 88 -5.89 -7.30 15.03
N LYS A 89 -5.46 -6.14 15.56
CA LYS A 89 -6.29 -4.93 15.64
C LYS A 89 -6.75 -4.45 14.27
N VAL A 90 -5.84 -4.35 13.30
CA VAL A 90 -6.18 -3.87 11.95
C VAL A 90 -7.03 -4.90 11.21
N ARG A 91 -6.77 -6.21 11.39
CA ARG A 91 -7.61 -7.28 10.83
C ARG A 91 -9.07 -7.15 11.28
N ASP A 92 -9.30 -6.87 12.56
CA ASP A 92 -10.65 -6.68 13.10
C ASP A 92 -11.33 -5.42 12.56
N LYS A 93 -10.57 -4.38 12.20
CA LYS A 93 -11.10 -3.21 11.49
C LYS A 93 -11.48 -3.55 10.06
N ILE A 94 -10.60 -4.23 9.32
CA ILE A 94 -10.84 -4.65 7.93
C ILE A 94 -12.12 -5.48 7.80
N ARG A 95 -12.37 -6.39 8.74
CA ARG A 95 -13.59 -7.23 8.76
C ARG A 95 -14.89 -6.41 8.78
N LYS A 96 -14.84 -5.17 9.27
CA LYS A 96 -15.98 -4.26 9.44
C LYS A 96 -16.02 -3.14 8.39
N LEU A 97 -15.05 -3.09 7.47
CA LEU A 97 -15.00 -2.06 6.44
C LEU A 97 -16.15 -2.20 5.44
N PRO A 98 -16.82 -1.10 5.06
CA PRO A 98 -17.78 -1.13 3.96
C PRO A 98 -17.14 -1.54 2.63
N TRP A 99 -15.87 -1.19 2.41
CA TRP A 99 -15.08 -1.56 1.22
C TRP A 99 -14.12 -2.73 1.47
N ARG A 100 -14.48 -3.69 2.34
CA ARG A 100 -13.63 -4.81 2.75
C ARG A 100 -12.97 -5.55 1.58
N HIS A 101 -13.73 -5.86 0.53
CA HIS A 101 -13.18 -6.60 -0.61
C HIS A 101 -12.04 -5.83 -1.29
N THR A 102 -12.23 -4.54 -1.53
CA THR A 102 -11.21 -3.63 -2.07
C THR A 102 -10.00 -3.53 -1.14
N ALA A 103 -10.23 -3.47 0.17
CA ALA A 103 -9.17 -3.48 1.19
C ALA A 103 -8.31 -4.77 1.16
N GLU A 104 -8.93 -5.93 1.04
CA GLU A 104 -8.21 -7.21 0.93
C GLU A 104 -7.38 -7.29 -0.36
N ILE A 105 -7.93 -6.82 -1.49
CA ILE A 105 -7.18 -6.73 -2.76
C ILE A 105 -6.00 -5.77 -2.63
N ALA A 106 -6.20 -4.61 -1.99
CA ALA A 106 -5.14 -3.63 -1.78
C ALA A 106 -3.99 -4.19 -0.94
N LEU A 107 -4.28 -5.00 0.09
CA LEU A 107 -3.26 -5.67 0.89
C LEU A 107 -2.43 -6.66 0.07
N ALA A 108 -3.07 -7.52 -0.71
CA ALA A 108 -2.37 -8.47 -1.58
C ALA A 108 -1.52 -7.76 -2.64
N ARG A 109 -2.05 -6.69 -3.25
CA ARG A 109 -1.31 -5.85 -4.20
C ARG A 109 -0.13 -5.16 -3.55
N ARG A 110 -0.28 -4.60 -2.34
CA ARG A 110 0.82 -4.00 -1.58
C ARG A 110 1.93 -5.02 -1.33
N TYR A 111 1.55 -6.23 -0.88
CA TYR A 111 2.52 -7.27 -0.64
C TYR A 111 3.33 -7.58 -1.91
N SER A 112 2.63 -7.90 -2.99
CA SER A 112 3.22 -8.27 -4.28
C SER A 112 4.12 -7.17 -4.84
N ALA A 113 3.65 -5.92 -4.80
CA ALA A 113 4.39 -4.75 -5.28
C ALA A 113 5.78 -4.63 -4.63
N PHE A 114 5.88 -4.85 -3.32
CA PHE A 114 7.12 -4.61 -2.57
C PHE A 114 7.89 -5.89 -2.17
N ALA A 115 7.35 -7.08 -2.48
CA ALA A 115 8.02 -8.37 -2.25
C ALA A 115 8.88 -8.83 -3.44
N GLN A 116 8.73 -8.23 -4.62
CA GLN A 116 9.52 -8.55 -5.81
C GLN A 116 10.92 -7.91 -5.79
N CYS A 117 11.86 -8.53 -6.52
CA CYS A 117 13.24 -8.03 -6.63
C CYS A 117 13.43 -7.00 -7.75
N ASP A 118 12.53 -6.94 -8.72
CA ASP A 118 12.55 -5.90 -9.75
C ASP A 118 12.03 -4.60 -9.15
N LEU A 119 12.94 -3.66 -8.87
CA LEU A 119 12.64 -2.43 -8.16
C LEU A 119 11.92 -1.40 -9.04
N GLU A 120 12.09 -1.47 -10.36
CA GLU A 120 11.31 -0.66 -11.29
C GLU A 120 9.86 -1.16 -11.30
N ALA A 121 9.66 -2.48 -11.45
CA ALA A 121 8.34 -3.08 -11.36
C ALA A 121 7.69 -2.83 -9.99
N SER A 122 8.47 -2.89 -8.91
CA SER A 122 8.02 -2.57 -7.55
C SER A 122 7.49 -1.16 -7.43
N PHE A 123 8.21 -0.18 -7.96
CA PHE A 123 7.77 1.21 -8.02
C PHE A 123 6.47 1.36 -8.84
N LEU A 124 6.40 0.76 -10.03
CA LEU A 124 5.22 0.84 -10.90
C LEU A 124 3.99 0.14 -10.30
N ASP A 125 4.15 -1.00 -9.63
CA ASP A 125 3.06 -1.69 -8.95
C ASP A 125 2.59 -0.94 -7.70
N GLY A 126 3.52 -0.28 -6.99
CA GLY A 126 3.17 0.70 -5.97
C GLY A 126 2.30 1.82 -6.54
N TRP A 127 2.65 2.36 -7.71
CA TRP A 127 1.83 3.37 -8.39
C TRP A 127 0.44 2.85 -8.75
N ARG A 128 0.32 1.63 -9.30
CA ARG A 128 -0.98 1.00 -9.59
C ARG A 128 -1.82 0.78 -8.32
N LEU A 129 -1.17 0.51 -7.19
CA LEU A 129 -1.86 0.43 -5.90
C LEU A 129 -2.41 1.79 -5.46
N LEU A 130 -1.67 2.88 -5.66
CA LEU A 130 -2.17 4.24 -5.43
C LEU A 130 -3.44 4.49 -6.26
N GLU A 131 -3.37 4.23 -7.56
CA GLU A 131 -4.50 4.43 -8.49
C GLU A 131 -5.72 3.60 -8.10
N ALA A 132 -5.52 2.38 -7.60
CA ALA A 132 -6.59 1.50 -7.19
C ALA A 132 -7.25 1.85 -5.84
N THR A 133 -6.61 2.68 -5.01
CA THR A 133 -7.07 2.94 -3.63
C THR A 133 -7.40 4.39 -3.35
N ALA A 134 -6.77 5.33 -4.06
CA ALA A 134 -6.94 6.76 -3.83
C ALA A 134 -8.02 7.42 -4.70
N GLY A 135 -8.70 6.70 -5.59
CA GLY A 135 -9.80 7.28 -6.36
C GLY A 135 -10.34 6.39 -7.47
N HIS A 136 -11.25 6.96 -8.28
CA HIS A 136 -11.75 6.32 -9.49
C HIS A 136 -10.73 6.35 -10.63
N TYR A 137 -10.93 5.48 -11.62
CA TYR A 137 -10.04 5.35 -12.80
C TYR A 137 -9.88 6.62 -13.66
N ARG A 138 -10.76 7.62 -13.51
CA ARG A 138 -10.70 8.90 -14.23
C ARG A 138 -10.09 10.04 -13.42
N GLU A 139 -9.76 9.79 -12.16
CA GLU A 139 -9.18 10.81 -11.31
C GLU A 139 -7.80 11.22 -11.82
N LYS A 140 -7.51 12.52 -11.72
CA LYS A 140 -6.19 13.03 -12.09
C LYS A 140 -5.17 12.53 -11.07
N SER A 141 -3.96 12.21 -11.54
CA SER A 141 -2.89 11.74 -10.66
C SER A 141 -2.61 12.73 -9.51
N GLU A 142 -2.68 14.03 -9.75
CA GLU A 142 -2.54 15.04 -8.68
C GLU A 142 -3.59 14.92 -7.58
N THR A 143 -4.83 14.56 -7.91
CA THR A 143 -5.88 14.30 -6.91
C THR A 143 -5.51 13.10 -6.05
N LEU A 144 -5.07 12.00 -6.67
CA LEU A 144 -4.64 10.80 -5.97
C LEU A 144 -3.47 11.08 -5.00
N LEU A 145 -2.49 11.85 -5.46
CA LEU A 145 -1.34 12.27 -4.65
C LEU A 145 -1.77 13.15 -3.47
N ARG A 146 -2.72 14.07 -3.70
CA ARG A 146 -3.27 14.95 -2.66
C ARG A 146 -3.96 14.15 -1.56
N ARG A 147 -4.75 13.14 -1.94
CA ARG A 147 -5.43 12.23 -1.00
C ARG A 147 -4.42 11.34 -0.25
N ALA A 148 -3.40 10.83 -0.92
CA ALA A 148 -2.34 10.07 -0.27
C ALA A 148 -1.54 10.89 0.75
N ALA A 149 -1.18 12.14 0.39
CA ALA A 149 -0.46 13.05 1.26
C ALA A 149 -1.29 13.53 2.48
N TRP A 150 -2.62 13.38 2.45
CA TRP A 150 -3.54 13.86 3.49
C TRP A 150 -3.22 13.36 4.90
N PHE A 151 -2.66 12.17 5.02
CA PHE A 151 -2.40 11.51 6.30
C PHE A 151 -1.00 11.78 6.86
N PHE A 152 -0.27 12.72 6.28
CA PHE A 152 1.02 13.18 6.77
C PHE A 152 0.89 14.52 7.51
N GLU A 153 1.73 14.72 8.52
CA GLU A 153 1.83 16.00 9.22
C GLU A 153 2.41 17.06 8.27
N GLU A 154 3.52 16.77 7.58
CA GLU A 154 4.13 17.61 6.56
C GLU A 154 3.50 17.37 5.18
N ARG A 155 2.18 17.54 5.07
CA ARG A 155 1.42 17.23 3.85
C ARG A 155 1.99 17.85 2.59
N ASP A 156 2.35 19.13 2.61
CA ASP A 156 2.80 19.82 1.40
C ASP A 156 4.15 19.31 0.91
N GLU A 157 5.07 18.98 1.83
CA GLU A 157 6.33 18.31 1.50
C GLU A 157 6.08 16.94 0.87
N GLN A 158 5.17 16.18 1.47
CA GLN A 158 4.79 14.84 0.97
C GLN A 158 4.08 14.91 -0.37
N PHE A 159 3.29 15.95 -0.63
CA PHE A 159 2.72 16.21 -1.93
C PHE A 159 3.80 16.49 -2.99
N GLN A 160 4.87 17.23 -2.64
CA GLN A 160 6.01 17.42 -3.54
C GLN A 160 6.75 16.11 -3.82
N ILE A 161 6.92 15.25 -2.82
CA ILE A 161 7.46 13.89 -3.01
C ILE A 161 6.54 13.09 -3.96
N GLY A 162 5.23 13.18 -3.78
CA GLY A 162 4.24 12.57 -4.67
C GLY A 162 4.37 13.05 -6.13
N LEU A 163 4.53 14.36 -6.35
CA LEU A 163 4.76 14.94 -7.67
C LEU A 163 6.06 14.43 -8.29
N HIS A 164 7.12 14.34 -7.50
CA HIS A 164 8.38 13.72 -7.94
C HIS A 164 8.16 12.29 -8.42
N LEU A 165 7.47 11.44 -7.63
CA LEU A 165 7.15 10.05 -8.01
C LEU A 165 6.32 10.01 -9.31
N MET A 166 5.34 10.90 -9.46
CA MET A 166 4.54 11.00 -10.69
C MET A 166 5.39 11.32 -11.92
N HIS A 167 6.29 12.31 -11.81
CA HIS A 167 7.19 12.67 -12.91
C HIS A 167 8.09 11.48 -13.29
N ARG A 168 8.58 10.73 -12.30
CA ARG A 168 9.37 9.51 -12.52
C ARG A 168 8.59 8.42 -13.24
N ARG A 169 7.36 8.15 -12.81
CA ARG A 169 6.46 7.20 -13.49
C ARG A 169 6.24 7.58 -14.95
N ASN A 170 6.00 8.86 -15.23
CA ASN A 170 5.78 9.34 -16.60
C ASN A 170 7.03 9.14 -17.47
N LEU A 171 8.22 9.45 -16.95
CA LEU A 171 9.47 9.25 -17.67
C LEU A 171 9.75 7.79 -18.00
N ILE A 172 9.54 6.89 -17.04
CA ILE A 172 9.65 5.43 -17.24
C ILE A 172 8.67 4.96 -18.33
N SER A 173 7.41 5.39 -18.24
CA SER A 173 6.36 5.02 -19.22
C SER A 173 6.67 5.51 -20.65
N HIS A 174 7.44 6.60 -20.79
CA HIS A 174 7.90 7.11 -22.08
C HIS A 174 9.24 6.53 -22.55
N GLY A 175 9.76 5.50 -21.88
CA GLY A 175 11.04 4.87 -22.23
C GLY A 175 12.23 5.80 -22.04
N ARG A 176 12.13 6.79 -21.15
CA ARG A 176 13.19 7.75 -20.82
C ARG A 176 13.75 7.46 -19.42
N PRO A 177 14.53 6.36 -19.23
CA PRO A 177 15.14 6.09 -17.94
C PRO A 177 16.09 7.22 -17.57
N VAL A 178 15.93 7.78 -16.37
CA VAL A 178 16.81 8.85 -15.90
C VAL A 178 18.06 8.25 -15.29
N LYS A 179 19.22 8.63 -15.81
CA LYS A 179 20.52 8.29 -15.24
C LYS A 179 20.67 8.98 -13.88
N GLY A 180 20.94 8.22 -12.82
CA GLY A 180 21.44 8.74 -11.54
C GLY A 180 20.55 8.51 -10.31
N GLU A 181 19.30 8.07 -10.47
CA GLU A 181 18.47 7.65 -9.33
C GLU A 181 18.40 6.13 -9.22
N SER A 182 18.49 5.64 -7.98
CA SER A 182 18.30 4.22 -7.69
C SER A 182 16.82 3.88 -7.70
N TYR A 183 16.42 2.84 -8.45
CA TYR A 183 15.07 2.27 -8.38
C TYR A 183 14.72 1.80 -6.96
N GLU A 184 15.72 1.44 -6.13
CA GLU A 184 15.50 1.18 -4.70
C GLU A 184 14.95 2.42 -3.98
N GLY A 185 15.47 3.60 -4.32
CA GLY A 185 15.04 4.86 -3.75
C GLY A 185 13.58 5.13 -4.10
N LEU A 186 13.22 4.98 -5.38
CA LEU A 186 11.85 5.20 -5.86
C LEU A 186 10.87 4.20 -5.26
N ALA A 187 11.20 2.90 -5.25
CA ALA A 187 10.35 1.86 -4.68
C ALA A 187 10.17 2.05 -3.16
N PHE A 188 11.24 2.41 -2.44
CA PHE A 188 11.18 2.70 -1.01
C PHE A 188 10.33 3.95 -0.73
N GLN A 189 10.57 5.06 -1.43
CA GLN A 189 9.77 6.28 -1.29
C GLN A 189 8.30 6.03 -1.59
N MET A 190 7.98 5.28 -2.65
CA MET A 190 6.61 4.91 -2.99
C MET A 190 5.95 4.09 -1.87
N LYS A 191 6.66 3.10 -1.32
CA LYS A 191 6.16 2.29 -0.20
C LYS A 191 5.84 3.16 1.02
N GLU A 192 6.77 4.02 1.42
CA GLU A 192 6.62 4.88 2.60
C GLU A 192 5.52 5.93 2.38
N PHE A 193 5.47 6.55 1.19
CA PHE A 193 4.42 7.50 0.80
C PHE A 193 3.01 6.90 0.90
N LEU A 194 2.84 5.63 0.51
CA LEU A 194 1.55 4.95 0.61
C LEU A 194 1.18 4.47 2.01
N THR A 195 2.14 4.39 2.93
CA THR A 195 1.93 3.68 4.20
C THR A 195 0.88 4.35 5.10
N PRO A 196 0.94 5.67 5.38
CA PRO A 196 -0.08 6.33 6.21
C PRO A 196 -1.47 6.30 5.56
N PHE A 197 -1.53 6.55 4.25
CA PHE A 197 -2.78 6.49 3.49
C PHE A 197 -3.43 5.11 3.57
N LEU A 198 -2.67 4.04 3.28
CA LEU A 198 -3.19 2.68 3.35
C LEU A 198 -3.58 2.28 4.77
N HIS A 199 -2.84 2.74 5.78
CA HIS A 199 -3.22 2.50 7.17
C HIS A 199 -4.60 3.10 7.48
N ALA A 200 -4.85 4.35 7.09
CA ALA A 200 -6.16 4.99 7.27
C ALA A 200 -7.26 4.30 6.44
N PHE A 201 -6.98 3.99 5.18
CA PHE A 201 -7.87 3.27 4.27
C PHE A 201 -8.32 1.91 4.83
N LEU A 202 -7.42 1.19 5.51
CA LEU A 202 -7.68 -0.14 6.07
C LEU A 202 -8.28 -0.11 7.48
N THR A 203 -8.22 1.03 8.17
CA THR A 203 -8.72 1.15 9.55
C THR A 203 -10.02 1.94 9.65
N ASN A 204 -10.35 2.74 8.63
CA ASN A 204 -11.50 3.65 8.58
C ASN A 204 -11.68 4.37 9.94
N PRO A 205 -10.73 5.25 10.32
CA PRO A 205 -10.69 5.81 11.67
C PRO A 205 -11.93 6.63 12.03
N PHE A 206 -12.67 7.12 11.05
CA PHE A 206 -13.84 7.98 11.23
C PHE A 206 -15.18 7.26 10.92
N ASN A 207 -15.17 5.96 10.66
CA ASN A 207 -16.35 5.15 10.34
C ASN A 207 -17.17 5.67 9.13
N PHE A 208 -16.49 6.08 8.06
CA PHE A 208 -17.11 6.43 6.79
C PHE A 208 -17.97 5.27 6.26
N ARG A 209 -19.07 5.59 5.58
CA ARG A 209 -20.09 4.63 5.11
C ARG A 209 -19.65 3.88 3.86
N ASP A 210 -18.84 4.50 3.02
CA ASP A 210 -18.33 3.97 1.77
C ASP A 210 -16.95 4.57 1.45
N ILE A 211 -16.36 4.10 0.36
CA ILE A 211 -15.01 4.50 -0.05
C ILE A 211 -15.01 5.94 -0.61
N GLU A 212 -16.12 6.37 -1.19
CA GLU A 212 -16.32 7.72 -1.70
C GLU A 212 -16.28 8.75 -0.57
N GLU A 213 -16.95 8.50 0.56
CA GLU A 213 -16.91 9.39 1.74
C GLU A 213 -15.49 9.50 2.32
N PHE A 214 -14.69 8.42 2.25
CA PHE A 214 -13.27 8.46 2.61
C PHE A 214 -12.45 9.35 1.66
N TRP A 215 -12.74 9.33 0.36
CA TRP A 215 -12.08 10.20 -0.61
C TRP A 215 -12.51 11.66 -0.46
N ASP A 216 -13.80 11.92 -0.25
CA ASP A 216 -14.35 13.25 -0.01
C ASP A 216 -13.70 13.90 1.22
N PHE A 217 -13.50 13.11 2.29
CA PHE A 217 -12.76 13.56 3.47
C PHE A 217 -11.33 14.00 3.13
N CYS A 218 -10.64 13.27 2.26
CA CYS A 218 -9.27 13.59 1.83
C CYS A 218 -9.21 14.81 0.88
N ASP A 219 -10.34 15.19 0.28
CA ASP A 219 -10.48 16.34 -0.62
C ASP A 219 -10.90 17.62 0.11
N LEU A 220 -11.19 17.55 1.41
CA LEU A 220 -11.52 18.72 2.22
C LEU A 220 -10.36 19.74 2.24
N PRO A 221 -10.66 21.03 2.46
CA PRO A 221 -9.64 22.04 2.69
C PRO A 221 -8.78 21.72 3.91
N ILE A 222 -7.48 22.04 3.83
CA ILE A 222 -6.50 21.77 4.89
C ILE A 222 -6.55 22.86 5.97
N ASP A 223 -6.81 24.09 5.58
CA ASP A 223 -6.88 25.20 6.51
C ASP A 223 -8.26 25.23 7.18
N LYS A 224 -8.22 25.40 8.50
CA LYS A 224 -9.45 25.48 9.32
C LYS A 224 -10.40 26.58 8.83
N PRO A 225 -9.94 27.79 8.45
CA PRO A 225 -10.82 28.83 7.92
C PRO A 225 -11.60 28.40 6.68
N ALA A 226 -10.97 27.75 5.70
CA ALA A 226 -11.64 27.27 4.49
C ALA A 226 -12.65 26.17 4.81
N ARG A 227 -12.34 25.24 5.74
CA ARG A 227 -13.33 24.24 6.19
C ARG A 227 -14.53 24.89 6.86
N MET A 228 -14.30 25.87 7.74
CA MET A 228 -15.39 26.61 8.39
C MET A 228 -16.22 27.37 7.36
N ARG A 229 -15.59 27.96 6.34
CA ARG A 229 -16.30 28.62 5.24
C ARG A 229 -17.13 27.63 4.42
N GLN A 230 -16.60 26.45 4.13
CA GLN A 230 -17.32 25.41 3.41
C GLN A 230 -18.53 24.90 4.22
N ALA A 231 -18.36 24.63 5.52
CA ALA A 231 -19.46 24.24 6.41
C ALA A 231 -20.58 25.29 6.44
N TYR A 232 -20.22 26.57 6.61
CA TYR A 232 -21.18 27.68 6.55
C TYR A 232 -21.96 27.71 5.23
N LEU A 233 -21.28 27.50 4.09
CA LEU A 233 -21.95 27.49 2.78
C LEU A 233 -22.92 26.30 2.64
N LEU A 234 -22.57 25.13 3.17
CA LEU A 234 -23.45 23.96 3.18
C LEU A 234 -24.69 24.20 4.04
N ASP A 235 -24.54 24.82 5.22
CA ASP A 235 -25.66 25.19 6.09
C ASP A 235 -26.60 26.18 5.38
N CYS A 236 -26.06 27.21 4.73
CA CYS A 236 -26.86 28.16 3.95
C CYS A 236 -27.64 27.48 2.82
N VAL A 237 -27.03 26.50 2.13
CA VAL A 237 -27.71 25.76 1.05
C VAL A 237 -28.84 24.90 1.62
N ALA A 238 -28.63 24.24 2.76
CA ALA A 238 -29.66 23.43 3.41
C ALA A 238 -30.85 24.28 3.88
N GLU A 239 -30.61 25.50 4.36
CA GLU A 239 -31.68 26.44 4.72
C GLU A 239 -32.45 26.95 3.49
N PHE A 240 -31.74 27.24 2.38
CA PHE A 240 -32.33 27.75 1.14
C PHE A 240 -33.11 26.69 0.38
N ARG A 241 -32.59 25.47 0.30
CA ARG A 241 -33.21 24.30 -0.34
C ARG A 241 -33.71 23.34 0.74
N ARG A 242 -34.83 23.70 1.38
CA ARG A 242 -35.54 22.77 2.27
C ARG A 242 -36.08 21.60 1.43
N GLU A 243 -35.39 20.48 1.48
CA GLU A 243 -35.91 19.17 1.07
C GLU A 243 -36.72 18.54 2.21
#